data_AF-A0A6I5C9L1-F1
#
_entry.id   AF-A0A6I5C9L1-F1
#
_cell.length_a   1.000
_cell.length_b   1.000
_cell.length_c   1.000
_cell.angle_alpha   90.00
_cell.angle_beta   90.00
_cell.angle_gamma   90.00
#
_symmetry.space_group_name_H-M   'P 1'
#
loop_
_entity.id
_entity.type
_entity.pdbx_description
1 polymer ?
#
loop_
_entity_poly.entity_id
_entity_poly.type
_entity_poly.pdbx_seq_one_letter_code
_entity_poly.pdbx_strand_id
1 'polypeptide(L)'
;VRRAVPAPTADAAAEAARTLGYPVALKATAPHLRHRADLGGVRLDLADEEQLRRSYAELTELFGSPQEVRPVVQTMAPRGVDTVVRSVIDPAAGAVLSFGLAGAPSQLLDDMAHRLVPVTGREATSMIRSIRTAPLLFGWRGSAPVDTPALEELLLRVSRLVDDHPEVVAVTLEPVVVAPRGVSVLGARVRLAPPPARDDLGPR
;
A
#
# COMPACT_ATOMS: atom_id res chain seq x y z
N VAL A 1 2.01 0.74 -10.97
CA VAL A 1 2.82 -0.26 -10.24
C VAL A 1 4.27 -0.11 -10.66
N ARG A 2 5.19 0.16 -9.74
CA ARG A 2 6.63 0.23 -10.10
C ARG A 2 7.08 -1.14 -10.57
N ARG A 3 7.71 -1.24 -11.74
CA ARG A 3 8.11 -2.52 -12.34
C ARG A 3 9.10 -3.25 -11.42
N ALA A 4 8.80 -4.49 -11.07
CA ALA A 4 9.75 -5.39 -10.41
C ALA A 4 10.49 -6.21 -11.49
N VAL A 5 11.80 -6.35 -11.35
CA VAL A 5 12.67 -7.07 -12.28
C VAL A 5 13.10 -8.38 -11.61
N PRO A 6 12.82 -9.55 -12.23
CA PRO A 6 13.29 -10.84 -11.71
C PRO A 6 14.81 -10.89 -11.57
N ALA A 7 15.29 -11.45 -10.47
CA ALA A 7 16.71 -11.49 -10.12
C ALA A 7 17.15 -12.92 -9.75
N PRO A 8 17.14 -13.89 -10.68
CA PRO A 8 17.40 -15.30 -10.37
C PRO A 8 18.81 -15.59 -9.84
N THR A 9 19.74 -14.63 -9.92
CA THR A 9 21.08 -14.67 -9.34
C THR A 9 21.44 -13.31 -8.73
N ALA A 10 22.47 -13.28 -7.88
CA ALA A 10 23.00 -12.03 -7.32
C ALA A 10 23.53 -11.07 -8.43
N ASP A 11 24.11 -11.59 -9.50
CA ASP A 11 24.57 -10.78 -10.63
C ASP A 11 23.39 -10.18 -11.42
N ALA A 12 22.32 -10.95 -11.63
CA ALA A 12 21.10 -10.44 -12.23
C ALA A 12 20.44 -9.37 -11.34
N ALA A 13 20.53 -9.52 -10.01
CA ALA A 13 20.07 -8.50 -9.07
C ALA A 13 20.87 -7.20 -9.23
N ALA A 14 22.20 -7.29 -9.26
CA ALA A 14 23.09 -6.14 -9.42
C ALA A 14 22.86 -5.41 -10.75
N GLU A 15 22.71 -6.16 -11.86
CA GLU A 15 22.41 -5.59 -13.17
C GLU A 15 21.05 -4.89 -13.20
N ALA A 16 20.02 -5.52 -12.61
CA ALA A 16 18.71 -4.90 -12.46
C ALA A 16 18.80 -3.61 -11.64
N ALA A 17 19.55 -3.60 -10.54
CA ALA A 17 19.71 -2.42 -9.70
C ALA A 17 20.47 -1.27 -10.40
N ARG A 18 21.51 -1.58 -11.18
CA ARG A 18 22.21 -0.59 -12.02
C ARG A 18 21.27 0.05 -13.05
N THR A 19 20.42 -0.76 -13.68
CA THR A 19 19.43 -0.28 -14.65
C THR A 19 18.33 0.57 -14.01
N LEU A 20 17.86 0.16 -12.83
CA LEU A 20 16.77 0.84 -12.11
C LEU A 20 17.23 2.10 -11.37
N GLY A 21 18.50 2.18 -11.01
CA GLY A 21 19.08 3.21 -10.15
C GLY A 21 18.85 2.93 -8.67
N TYR A 22 19.89 3.14 -7.87
CA TYR A 22 19.84 3.04 -6.41
C TYR A 22 19.19 4.29 -5.77
N PRO A 23 18.57 4.17 -4.57
CA PRO A 23 18.41 2.94 -3.80
C PRO A 23 17.28 2.04 -4.34
N VAL A 24 17.44 0.72 -4.14
CA VAL A 24 16.48 -0.31 -4.57
C VAL A 24 15.97 -1.15 -3.39
N ALA A 25 14.87 -1.86 -3.63
CA ALA A 25 14.38 -2.92 -2.78
C ALA A 25 14.65 -4.29 -3.41
N LEU A 26 15.03 -5.27 -2.58
CA LEU A 26 15.09 -6.69 -2.92
C LEU A 26 13.95 -7.43 -2.21
N LYS A 27 13.13 -8.17 -2.95
CA LYS A 27 11.92 -8.81 -2.42
C LYS A 27 11.82 -10.28 -2.84
N ALA A 28 11.48 -11.15 -1.90
CA ALA A 28 11.02 -12.51 -2.17
C ALA A 28 9.57 -12.47 -2.68
N THR A 29 9.27 -13.19 -3.77
CA THR A 29 7.93 -13.21 -4.38
C THR A 29 7.31 -14.59 -4.49
N ALA A 30 7.97 -15.59 -3.91
CA ALA A 30 7.43 -16.94 -3.76
C ALA A 30 6.04 -16.92 -3.11
N PRO A 31 5.05 -17.69 -3.61
CA PRO A 31 3.68 -17.66 -3.09
C PRO A 31 3.57 -17.84 -1.56
N HIS A 32 4.39 -18.71 -0.97
CA HIS A 32 4.39 -18.98 0.47
C HIS A 32 5.04 -17.87 1.32
N LEU A 33 5.80 -16.95 0.68
CA LEU A 33 6.41 -15.77 1.33
C LEU A 33 5.64 -14.47 1.01
N ARG A 34 4.65 -14.53 0.10
CA ARG A 34 3.83 -13.35 -0.23
C ARG A 34 3.06 -12.90 0.99
N HIS A 35 3.02 -11.58 1.20
CA HIS A 35 2.36 -10.94 2.33
C HIS A 35 2.95 -11.27 3.71
N ARG A 36 4.16 -11.84 3.77
CA ARG A 36 4.90 -12.13 5.00
C ARG A 36 6.14 -11.24 5.15
N ALA A 37 5.93 -9.93 5.08
CA ALA A 37 7.02 -8.97 5.25
C ALA A 37 7.65 -9.04 6.66
N ASP A 38 6.88 -9.49 7.66
CA ASP A 38 7.30 -9.80 9.03
C ASP A 38 8.45 -10.80 9.11
N LEU A 39 8.55 -11.71 8.14
CA LEU A 39 9.61 -12.72 8.10
C LEU A 39 10.95 -12.15 7.60
N GLY A 40 10.95 -10.91 7.07
CA GLY A 40 12.15 -10.36 6.44
C GLY A 40 12.31 -10.80 4.99
N GLY A 41 11.23 -11.15 4.28
CA GLY A 41 11.28 -11.42 2.83
C GLY A 41 11.53 -10.16 1.97
N VAL A 42 11.67 -8.99 2.59
CA VAL A 42 11.87 -7.70 1.93
C VAL A 42 13.07 -6.99 2.56
N ARG A 43 13.98 -6.52 1.71
CA ARG A 43 15.11 -5.65 2.06
C ARG A 43 14.93 -4.33 1.31
N LEU A 44 14.90 -3.23 2.03
CA LEU A 44 14.62 -1.90 1.50
C LEU A 44 15.87 -1.03 1.58
N ASP A 45 15.86 0.07 0.82
CA ASP A 45 16.87 1.14 0.91
C ASP A 45 18.32 0.64 0.68
N LEU A 46 18.48 -0.36 -0.19
CA LEU A 46 19.79 -0.87 -0.57
C LEU A 46 20.46 0.20 -1.43
N ALA A 47 21.51 0.81 -0.91
CA ALA A 47 22.11 2.02 -1.47
C ALA A 47 23.13 1.73 -2.58
N ASP A 48 23.69 0.52 -2.60
CA ASP A 48 24.77 0.13 -3.49
C ASP A 48 24.77 -1.39 -3.76
N GLU A 49 25.67 -1.81 -4.67
CA GLU A 49 25.80 -3.20 -5.10
C GLU A 49 26.29 -4.12 -3.96
N GLU A 50 27.11 -3.61 -3.04
CA GLU A 50 27.64 -4.40 -1.93
C GLU A 50 26.53 -4.78 -0.96
N GLN A 51 25.73 -3.79 -0.54
CA GLN A 51 24.56 -4.00 0.31
C GLN A 51 23.54 -4.94 -0.34
N LEU A 52 23.33 -4.79 -1.66
CA LEU A 52 22.42 -5.65 -2.41
C LEU A 52 22.88 -7.11 -2.44
N ARG A 53 24.16 -7.37 -2.75
CA ARG A 53 24.71 -8.73 -2.80
C ARG A 53 24.68 -9.41 -1.44
N ARG A 54 25.03 -8.66 -0.38
CA ARG A 54 24.94 -9.15 1.01
C ARG A 54 23.50 -9.52 1.37
N SER A 55 22.57 -8.61 1.10
CA SER A 55 21.14 -8.83 1.34
C SER A 55 20.58 -10.01 0.52
N TYR A 56 21.10 -10.24 -0.68
CA TYR A 56 20.72 -11.37 -1.52
C TYR A 56 21.14 -12.70 -0.88
N ALA A 57 22.39 -12.79 -0.43
CA ALA A 57 22.91 -13.98 0.23
C ALA A 57 22.10 -14.31 1.49
N GLU A 58 21.88 -13.33 2.36
CA GLU A 58 21.08 -13.46 3.58
C GLU A 58 19.64 -13.92 3.28
N LEU A 59 19.01 -13.37 2.23
CA LEU A 59 17.65 -13.73 1.83
C LEU A 59 17.59 -15.22 1.40
N THR A 60 18.56 -15.67 0.61
CA THR A 60 18.60 -17.07 0.14
C THR A 60 19.03 -18.05 1.24
N GLU A 61 19.84 -17.61 2.19
CA GLU A 61 20.19 -18.43 3.35
C GLU A 61 18.97 -18.65 4.26
N LEU A 62 18.17 -17.61 4.47
CA LEU A 62 17.01 -17.68 5.36
C LEU A 62 15.80 -18.42 4.77
N PHE A 63 15.60 -18.31 3.46
CA PHE A 63 14.36 -18.76 2.80
C PHE A 63 14.55 -19.83 1.73
N GLY A 64 15.78 -20.25 1.46
CA GLY A 64 16.11 -21.28 0.48
C GLY A 64 16.64 -20.74 -0.84
N SER A 65 16.75 -21.64 -1.81
CA SER A 65 17.36 -21.34 -3.11
C SER A 65 16.65 -20.19 -3.85
N PRO A 66 17.33 -19.47 -4.76
CA PRO A 66 16.71 -18.42 -5.58
C PRO A 66 15.42 -18.86 -6.31
N GLN A 67 15.33 -20.14 -6.70
CA GLN A 67 14.16 -20.72 -7.36
C GLN A 67 12.96 -20.83 -6.41
N GLU A 68 13.21 -21.14 -5.13
CA GLU A 68 12.20 -21.22 -4.09
C GLU A 68 11.74 -19.82 -3.66
N VAL A 69 12.68 -18.88 -3.50
CA VAL A 69 12.44 -17.51 -3.01
C VAL A 69 11.87 -16.58 -4.08
N ARG A 70 12.25 -16.79 -5.34
CA ARG A 70 11.92 -15.96 -6.51
C ARG A 70 12.21 -14.46 -6.26
N PRO A 71 13.47 -14.08 -6.02
CA PRO A 71 13.84 -12.71 -5.72
C PRO A 71 13.61 -11.77 -6.91
N VAL A 72 13.19 -10.53 -6.60
CA VAL A 72 13.02 -9.44 -7.55
C VAL A 72 13.65 -8.16 -7.02
N VAL A 73 14.15 -7.31 -7.92
CA VAL A 73 14.64 -5.96 -7.61
C VAL A 73 13.62 -4.92 -8.10
N GLN A 74 13.40 -3.88 -7.30
CA GLN A 74 12.42 -2.84 -7.61
C GLN A 74 12.92 -1.47 -7.12
N THR A 75 12.60 -0.40 -7.85
CA THR A 75 12.89 0.98 -7.39
C THR A 75 12.15 1.31 -6.09
N MET A 76 12.79 2.07 -5.20
CA MET A 76 12.14 2.63 -4.01
C MET A 76 11.05 3.65 -4.39
N ALA A 77 9.96 3.66 -3.63
CA ALA A 77 9.00 4.76 -3.70
C ALA A 77 9.60 6.01 -3.02
N PRO A 78 9.16 7.22 -3.40
CA PRO A 78 9.61 8.43 -2.72
C PRO A 78 9.24 8.35 -1.25
N ARG A 79 10.11 8.85 -0.38
CA ARG A 79 9.84 8.90 1.06
C ARG A 79 8.61 9.75 1.33
N GLY A 80 7.80 9.31 2.29
CA GLY A 80 6.53 9.94 2.63
C GLY A 80 5.95 9.35 3.90
N VAL A 81 4.70 9.69 4.17
CA VAL A 81 3.94 9.13 5.29
C VAL A 81 3.20 7.89 4.80
N ASP A 82 3.39 6.77 5.50
CA ASP A 82 2.68 5.54 5.20
C ASP A 82 1.24 5.63 5.72
N THR A 83 0.28 5.37 4.84
CA THR A 83 -1.15 5.41 5.12
C THR A 83 -1.83 4.10 4.74
N VAL A 84 -3.05 3.92 5.23
CA VAL A 84 -3.90 2.78 4.91
C VAL A 84 -5.25 3.31 4.41
N VAL A 85 -5.70 2.78 3.28
CA VAL A 85 -7.02 3.04 2.72
C VAL A 85 -7.74 1.71 2.57
N ARG A 86 -8.92 1.57 3.16
CA ARG A 86 -9.69 0.33 3.09
C ARG A 86 -11.13 0.63 2.75
N SER A 87 -11.78 -0.30 2.08
CA SER A 87 -13.23 -0.32 1.98
C SER A 87 -13.74 -1.72 2.24
N VAL A 88 -14.85 -1.82 2.96
CA VAL A 88 -15.54 -3.08 3.29
C VAL A 88 -17.05 -2.85 3.21
N ILE A 89 -17.80 -3.92 2.96
CA ILE A 89 -19.27 -3.89 3.09
C ILE A 89 -19.62 -4.19 4.54
N ASP A 90 -20.20 -3.21 5.22
CA ASP A 90 -20.85 -3.37 6.51
C ASP A 90 -22.30 -3.87 6.31
N PRO A 91 -22.75 -4.91 7.05
CA PRO A 91 -24.09 -5.46 6.88
C PRO A 91 -25.23 -4.48 7.20
N ALA A 92 -25.00 -3.51 8.09
CA ALA A 92 -26.02 -2.55 8.51
C ALA A 92 -25.97 -1.24 7.73
N ALA A 93 -24.78 -0.84 7.26
CA ALA A 93 -24.58 0.47 6.65
C ALA A 93 -24.22 0.44 5.15
N GLY A 94 -23.88 -0.72 4.59
CA GLY A 94 -23.39 -0.84 3.22
C GLY A 94 -21.90 -0.56 3.10
N ALA A 95 -21.45 -0.08 1.94
CA ALA A 95 -20.02 0.14 1.69
C ALA A 95 -19.46 1.29 2.54
N VAL A 96 -18.41 1.00 3.32
CA VAL A 96 -17.71 1.97 4.16
C VAL A 96 -16.29 2.14 3.63
N LEU A 97 -15.85 3.39 3.43
CA LEU A 97 -14.47 3.77 3.18
C LEU A 97 -13.80 4.20 4.49
N SER A 98 -12.60 3.70 4.73
CA SER A 98 -11.80 3.91 5.92
C SER A 98 -10.41 4.43 5.56
N PHE A 99 -9.93 5.42 6.32
CA PHE A 99 -8.61 6.02 6.14
C PHE A 99 -7.89 6.19 7.49
N GLY A 100 -6.59 5.91 7.51
CA GLY A 100 -5.72 6.18 8.66
C GLY A 100 -4.24 6.15 8.26
N LEU A 101 -3.35 6.42 9.21
CA LEU A 101 -1.92 6.15 9.00
C LEU A 101 -1.64 4.65 9.18
N ALA A 102 -0.63 4.15 8.46
CA ALA A 102 -0.19 2.77 8.62
C ALA A 102 0.71 2.62 9.85
N GLY A 103 0.78 1.40 10.38
CA GLY A 103 1.64 1.05 11.50
C GLY A 103 0.89 0.75 12.79
N ALA A 104 1.57 0.03 13.70
CA ALA A 104 0.98 -0.49 14.93
C ALA A 104 0.34 0.60 15.83
N PRO A 105 0.91 1.80 16.03
CA PRO A 105 0.29 2.81 16.89
C PRO A 105 -1.10 3.25 16.41
N SER A 106 -1.29 3.48 15.11
CA SER A 106 -2.59 3.86 14.55
C SER A 106 -3.61 2.73 14.66
N GLN A 107 -3.18 1.47 14.53
CA GLN A 107 -4.05 0.29 14.69
C GLN A 107 -4.45 0.07 16.16
N LEU A 108 -3.50 0.18 17.11
CA LEU A 108 -3.76 -0.04 18.54
C LEU A 108 -4.64 1.05 19.15
N LEU A 109 -4.55 2.27 18.63
CA LEU A 109 -5.36 3.40 19.09
C LEU A 109 -6.70 3.49 18.37
N ASP A 110 -6.92 2.71 17.31
CA ASP A 110 -8.07 2.82 16.41
C ASP A 110 -8.20 4.23 15.80
N ASP A 111 -7.09 4.77 15.30
CA ASP A 111 -7.04 6.10 14.70
C ASP A 111 -7.43 6.10 13.22
N MET A 112 -8.71 5.84 12.96
CA MET A 112 -9.26 5.79 11.60
C MET A 112 -10.47 6.71 11.43
N ALA A 113 -10.62 7.24 10.23
CA ALA A 113 -11.79 7.97 9.77
C ALA A 113 -12.63 7.10 8.84
N HIS A 114 -13.96 7.19 8.97
CA HIS A 114 -14.92 6.38 8.21
C HIS A 114 -15.98 7.23 7.52
N ARG A 115 -16.35 6.86 6.29
CA ARG A 115 -17.48 7.43 5.55
C ARG A 115 -18.20 6.35 4.76
N LEU A 116 -19.51 6.54 4.57
CA LEU A 116 -20.26 5.72 3.64
C LEU A 116 -19.87 6.08 2.21
N VAL A 117 -19.88 5.08 1.33
CA VAL A 117 -19.68 5.24 -0.10
C VAL A 117 -21.04 5.55 -0.75
N PRO A 118 -21.12 6.47 -1.73
CA PRO A 118 -20.01 7.25 -2.31
C PRO A 118 -19.58 8.45 -1.46
N VAL A 119 -18.28 8.65 -1.35
CA VAL A 119 -17.62 9.74 -0.64
C VAL A 119 -17.48 10.97 -1.55
N THR A 120 -17.86 12.13 -1.03
CA THR A 120 -17.67 13.43 -1.69
C THR A 120 -16.28 14.03 -1.44
N GLY A 121 -15.86 14.99 -2.27
CA GLY A 121 -14.57 15.69 -2.07
C GLY A 121 -14.45 16.34 -0.68
N ARG A 122 -15.52 16.97 -0.18
CA ARG A 122 -15.55 17.56 1.16
C ARG A 122 -15.37 16.51 2.25
N GLU A 123 -15.98 15.34 2.09
CA GLU A 123 -15.83 14.23 3.03
C GLU A 123 -14.43 13.65 3.01
N ALA A 124 -13.81 13.49 1.83
CA ALA A 124 -12.42 13.05 1.70
C ALA A 124 -11.45 14.00 2.43
N THR A 125 -11.56 15.31 2.21
CA THR A 125 -10.78 16.31 2.95
C THR A 125 -11.03 16.23 4.45
N SER A 126 -12.28 16.06 4.87
CA SER A 126 -12.64 15.93 6.29
C SER A 126 -12.06 14.66 6.92
N MET A 127 -12.09 13.52 6.22
CA MET A 127 -11.54 12.24 6.69
C MET A 127 -10.05 12.36 6.97
N ILE A 128 -9.29 12.97 6.05
CA ILE A 128 -7.84 13.15 6.18
C ILE A 128 -7.50 13.99 7.42
N ARG A 129 -8.30 15.01 7.69
CA ARG A 129 -8.08 15.93 8.83
C ARG A 129 -8.62 15.42 10.15
N SER A 130 -9.51 14.42 10.16
CA SER A 130 -10.18 13.98 11.39
C SER A 130 -9.43 12.94 12.21
N ILE A 131 -8.47 12.23 11.61
CA ILE A 131 -7.63 11.29 12.36
C ILE A 131 -6.72 12.09 13.33
N ARG A 132 -6.47 11.56 14.53
CA ARG A 132 -5.64 12.25 15.54
C ARG A 132 -4.21 12.43 15.07
N THR A 133 -3.73 11.51 14.25
CA THR A 133 -2.38 11.54 13.67
C THR A 133 -2.25 12.39 12.40
N ALA A 134 -3.31 13.09 11.98
CA ALA A 134 -3.30 13.97 10.80
C ALA A 134 -2.16 15.00 10.77
N PRO A 135 -1.69 15.58 11.91
CA PRO A 135 -0.54 16.50 11.89
C PRO A 135 0.71 15.95 11.19
N LEU A 136 0.92 14.63 11.17
CA LEU A 136 2.04 14.01 10.45
C LEU A 136 1.98 14.24 8.93
N LEU A 137 0.78 14.43 8.37
CA LEU A 137 0.57 14.72 6.94
C LEU A 137 0.83 16.20 6.60
N PHE A 138 0.71 17.11 7.57
CA PHE A 138 0.83 18.55 7.35
C PHE A 138 2.18 19.14 7.82
N GLY A 139 3.12 18.28 8.21
CA GLY A 139 4.43 18.65 8.71
C GLY A 139 4.50 18.63 10.24
N TRP A 140 5.36 17.77 10.77
CA TRP A 140 5.54 17.56 12.21
C TRP A 140 7.03 17.40 12.53
N ARG A 141 7.52 18.12 13.55
CA ARG A 141 8.93 18.10 13.97
C ARG A 141 9.93 18.28 12.81
N GLY A 142 9.64 19.23 11.91
CA GLY A 142 10.52 19.57 10.80
C GLY A 142 10.33 18.73 9.54
N SER A 143 9.39 17.77 9.50
CA SER A 143 9.01 17.12 8.24
C SER A 143 8.24 18.10 7.35
N ALA A 144 8.44 17.98 6.03
CA ALA A 144 7.63 18.68 5.05
C ALA A 144 6.21 18.10 4.99
N PRO A 145 5.18 18.92 4.67
CA PRO A 145 3.84 18.40 4.39
C PRO A 145 3.87 17.46 3.18
N VAL A 146 2.93 16.52 3.17
CA VAL A 146 2.73 15.57 2.06
C VAL A 146 1.64 16.07 1.11
N ASP A 147 1.55 15.45 -0.06
CA ASP A 147 0.56 15.77 -1.09
C ASP A 147 -0.84 15.24 -0.71
N THR A 148 -1.50 15.91 0.23
CA THR A 148 -2.86 15.55 0.64
C THR A 148 -3.90 15.65 -0.48
N PRO A 149 -3.82 16.58 -1.46
CA PRO A 149 -4.70 16.54 -2.62
C PRO A 149 -4.60 15.24 -3.43
N ALA A 150 -3.39 14.70 -3.63
CA ALA A 150 -3.23 13.40 -4.30
C ALA A 150 -3.82 12.23 -3.47
N LEU A 151 -3.77 12.32 -2.14
CA LEU A 151 -4.44 11.36 -1.25
C LEU A 151 -5.97 11.48 -1.33
N GLU A 152 -6.52 12.69 -1.36
CA GLU A 152 -7.97 12.92 -1.54
C GLU A 152 -8.47 12.28 -2.85
N GLU A 153 -7.75 12.51 -3.95
CA GLU A 153 -8.06 11.91 -5.25
C GLU A 153 -8.03 10.37 -5.19
N LEU A 154 -7.08 9.78 -4.46
CA LEU A 154 -7.04 8.33 -4.26
C LEU A 154 -8.28 7.83 -3.49
N LEU A 155 -8.70 8.52 -2.41
CA LEU A 155 -9.88 8.16 -1.64
C LEU A 155 -11.14 8.20 -2.52
N LEU A 156 -11.30 9.26 -3.32
CA LEU A 156 -12.42 9.41 -4.25
C LEU A 156 -12.44 8.30 -5.31
N ARG A 157 -11.27 7.92 -5.85
CA ARG A 157 -11.18 6.81 -6.80
C ARG A 157 -11.52 5.46 -6.19
N VAL A 158 -11.11 5.19 -4.95
CA VAL A 158 -11.48 3.95 -4.25
C VAL A 158 -12.98 3.94 -3.95
N SER A 159 -13.52 5.07 -3.50
CA SER A 159 -14.96 5.21 -3.30
C SER A 159 -15.72 4.91 -4.59
N ARG A 160 -15.33 5.53 -5.71
CA ARG A 160 -15.96 5.30 -7.00
C ARG A 160 -15.82 3.86 -7.48
N LEU A 161 -14.66 3.23 -7.29
CA LEU A 161 -14.44 1.82 -7.64
C LEU A 161 -15.45 0.90 -6.94
N VAL A 162 -15.70 1.11 -5.65
CA VAL A 162 -16.62 0.27 -4.86
C VAL A 162 -18.09 0.58 -5.20
N ASP A 163 -18.42 1.85 -5.47
CA ASP A 163 -19.77 2.27 -5.88
C ASP A 163 -20.14 1.72 -7.27
N ASP A 164 -19.24 1.84 -8.24
CA ASP A 164 -19.44 1.42 -9.63
C ASP A 164 -19.42 -0.13 -9.77
N HIS A 165 -18.80 -0.85 -8.83
CA HIS A 165 -18.61 -2.31 -8.89
C HIS A 165 -19.06 -3.02 -7.59
N PRO A 166 -20.34 -3.38 -7.46
CA PRO A 166 -20.89 -4.06 -6.27
C PRO A 166 -20.24 -5.42 -5.95
N GLU A 167 -19.59 -6.06 -6.93
CA GLU A 167 -18.79 -7.27 -6.72
C GLU A 167 -17.52 -7.03 -5.89
N VAL A 168 -17.05 -5.78 -5.81
CA VAL A 168 -15.88 -5.38 -5.01
C VAL A 168 -16.29 -5.21 -3.55
N VAL A 169 -16.28 -6.31 -2.81
CA VAL A 169 -16.74 -6.36 -1.42
C VAL A 169 -15.68 -6.02 -0.38
N ALA A 170 -14.40 -5.94 -0.78
CA ALA A 170 -13.37 -5.31 0.04
C ALA A 170 -12.19 -4.82 -0.80
N VAL A 171 -11.66 -3.67 -0.43
CA VAL A 171 -10.40 -3.11 -0.93
C VAL A 171 -9.50 -2.82 0.26
N THR A 172 -8.22 -3.14 0.16
CA THR A 172 -7.20 -2.73 1.13
C THR A 172 -5.97 -2.29 0.38
N LEU A 173 -5.62 -1.01 0.51
CA LEU A 173 -4.39 -0.42 0.02
C LEU A 173 -3.49 -0.18 1.23
N GLU A 174 -2.41 -0.95 1.34
CA GLU A 174 -1.51 -0.90 2.49
C GLU A 174 -0.09 -1.41 2.15
N PRO A 175 0.96 -0.59 2.40
CA PRO A 175 0.88 0.84 2.67
C PRO A 175 0.61 1.62 1.38
N VAL A 176 -0.02 2.78 1.53
CA VAL A 176 -0.02 3.87 0.56
C VAL A 176 0.94 4.94 1.07
N VAL A 177 2.07 5.11 0.39
CA VAL A 177 3.04 6.17 0.74
C VAL A 177 2.55 7.48 0.14
N VAL A 178 2.30 8.48 0.99
CA VAL A 178 1.98 9.84 0.57
C VAL A 178 3.24 10.67 0.70
N ALA A 179 3.87 10.98 -0.43
CA ALA A 179 5.10 11.74 -0.48
C ALA A 179 4.79 13.25 -0.58
N PRO A 180 5.80 14.15 -0.48
CA PRO A 180 5.61 15.57 -0.76
C PRO A 180 5.05 15.86 -2.16
N ARG A 181 5.17 14.90 -3.09
CA ARG A 181 4.57 14.96 -4.43
C ARG A 181 4.02 13.58 -4.80
N GLY A 182 2.70 13.48 -4.86
CA GLY A 182 1.96 12.29 -5.26
C GLY A 182 1.91 11.17 -4.21
N VAL A 183 1.23 10.09 -4.61
CA VAL A 183 1.01 8.88 -3.82
C VAL A 183 1.60 7.65 -4.50
N SER A 184 2.05 6.68 -3.72
CA SER A 184 2.50 5.38 -4.19
C SER A 184 1.81 4.26 -3.42
N VAL A 185 0.93 3.51 -4.08
CA VAL A 185 0.32 2.29 -3.53
C VAL A 185 1.33 1.15 -3.62
N LEU A 186 1.84 0.67 -2.48
CA LEU A 186 2.87 -0.38 -2.43
C LEU A 186 2.29 -1.78 -2.26
N GLY A 187 1.10 -1.88 -1.68
CA GLY A 187 0.34 -3.11 -1.56
C GLY A 187 -1.14 -2.85 -1.81
N ALA A 188 -1.77 -3.77 -2.52
CA ALA A 188 -3.21 -3.74 -2.78
C ALA A 188 -3.75 -5.17 -2.67
N ARG A 189 -4.89 -5.31 -1.99
CA ARG A 189 -5.70 -6.52 -1.96
C ARG A 189 -7.13 -6.15 -2.27
N VAL A 190 -7.74 -6.88 -3.18
CA VAL A 190 -9.15 -6.73 -3.54
C VAL A 190 -9.82 -8.08 -3.35
N ARG A 191 -10.97 -8.10 -2.68
CA ARG A 191 -11.81 -9.29 -2.54
C ARG A 191 -13.07 -9.08 -3.36
N LEU A 192 -13.37 -10.05 -4.19
CA LEU A 192 -14.59 -10.10 -4.97
C LEU A 192 -15.57 -11.10 -4.34
N ALA A 193 -16.85 -10.81 -4.43
CA ALA A 193 -17.92 -11.75 -4.15
C ALA A 193 -19.09 -11.46 -5.10
N PRO A 194 -20.00 -12.42 -5.34
CA PRO A 194 -21.24 -12.14 -6.02
C PRO A 194 -21.93 -10.94 -5.37
N PRO A 195 -22.46 -9.99 -6.15
CA PRO A 195 -23.18 -8.87 -5.57
C PRO A 195 -24.36 -9.40 -4.76
N PRO A 196 -24.70 -8.77 -3.62
CA PRO A 196 -25.93 -9.13 -2.92
C PRO A 196 -27.10 -9.03 -3.90
N ALA A 197 -28.07 -9.95 -3.78
CA ALA A 197 -29.29 -9.87 -4.57
C ALA A 197 -29.90 -8.48 -4.34
N ARG A 198 -30.03 -7.70 -5.41
CA ARG A 198 -30.70 -6.40 -5.35
C ARG A 198 -32.19 -6.66 -5.15
N ASP A 199 -32.64 -6.62 -3.90
CA ASP A 199 -34.07 -6.51 -3.58
C ASP A 199 -34.51 -5.04 -3.76
N ASP A 200 -34.27 -4.47 -4.95
CA ASP A 200 -34.73 -3.13 -5.29
C ASP A 200 -36.21 -3.20 -5.70
N LEU A 201 -37.10 -3.25 -4.72
CA LEU A 201 -38.54 -2.97 -4.88
C LEU A 201 -38.90 -1.50 -4.58
N GLY A 202 -37.91 -0.60 -4.47
CA GLY A 202 -38.11 0.81 -4.17
C GLY A 202 -38.21 1.70 -5.44
N PRO A 203 -39.17 2.63 -5.53
CA PRO A 203 -39.29 3.54 -6.67
C PRO A 203 -38.19 4.61 -6.64
N ARG A 204 -37.63 4.90 -7.82
CA ARG A 204 -36.66 5.98 -8.07
C ARG A 204 -37.34 7.35 -8.14
#